data_AF-A0A9D8A2Z7-F1
#
_entry.id   AF-A0A9D8A2Z7-F1
#
_cell.length_a   1.000
_cell.length_b   1.000
_cell.length_c   1.000
_cell.angle_alpha   90.00
_cell.angle_beta   90.00
_cell.angle_gamma   90.00
#
_symmetry.space_group_name_H-M   'P 1'
#
loop_
_entity.id
_entity.type
_entity.pdbx_description
1 polymer ?
#
loop_
_entity_poly.entity_id
_entity_poly.type
_entity_poly.pdbx_seq_one_letter_code
_entity_poly.pdbx_strand_id
1 'polypeptide(L)'
;MFYFLSALNFSEHQARLIGIIAFLVTLWTNKGLPLGVVSLLPIILFPLLGILDANAVTANYSKTTIFLFIGGFLLAIATPPNAIAMSTSRVETSQMIQRGFFLNILGILFTYFMAMYYWSWFLK
;
A
#
# COMPACT_ATOMS: atom_id res chain seq x y z
N MET A 1 -22.35 -3.92 8.54
CA MET A 1 -22.53 -5.33 8.97
C MET A 1 -21.50 -5.75 10.02
N PHE A 2 -20.20 -5.70 9.74
CA PHE A 2 -19.15 -6.17 10.67
C PHE A 2 -19.12 -5.49 12.05
N TYR A 3 -19.37 -4.18 12.12
CA TYR A 3 -19.50 -3.45 13.40
C TYR A 3 -20.66 -3.98 14.27
N PHE A 4 -21.83 -4.17 13.67
CA PHE A 4 -23.01 -4.65 14.40
C PHE A 4 -22.83 -6.07 14.90
N LEU A 5 -22.11 -6.92 14.15
CA LEU A 5 -21.79 -8.28 14.60
C LEU A 5 -20.77 -8.30 15.73
N SER A 6 -19.74 -7.44 15.68
CA SER A 6 -18.72 -7.37 16.75
C SER A 6 -19.24 -6.71 18.03
N ALA A 7 -20.19 -5.78 17.93
CA ALA A 7 -20.82 -5.12 19.08
C ALA A 7 -21.60 -6.08 20.00
N LEU A 8 -21.95 -7.28 19.54
CA LEU A 8 -22.64 -8.29 20.34
C LEU A 8 -21.73 -8.99 21.34
N ASN A 9 -20.43 -9.12 21.03
CA ASN A 9 -19.49 -9.94 21.81
C ASN A 9 -18.30 -9.14 22.39
N PHE A 10 -18.04 -7.93 21.91
CA PHE A 10 -16.85 -7.14 22.26
C PHE A 10 -17.21 -5.77 22.83
N SER A 11 -16.22 -5.12 23.48
CA SER A 11 -16.39 -3.74 23.94
C SER A 11 -16.59 -2.77 22.77
N GLU A 12 -17.22 -1.64 23.04
CA GLU A 12 -17.55 -0.66 21.99
C GLU A 12 -16.30 -0.20 21.20
N HIS A 13 -15.19 0.02 21.90
CA HIS A 13 -13.90 0.36 21.27
C HIS A 13 -13.39 -0.74 20.33
N GLN A 14 -13.45 -2.01 20.75
CA GLN A 14 -13.03 -3.16 19.95
C GLN A 14 -13.96 -3.36 18.74
N ALA A 15 -15.26 -3.18 18.92
CA ALA A 15 -16.23 -3.30 17.85
C ALA A 15 -16.00 -2.25 16.75
N ARG A 16 -15.76 -0.97 17.13
CA ARG A 16 -15.43 0.12 16.20
C ARG A 16 -14.16 -0.19 15.40
N LEU A 17 -13.10 -0.67 16.06
CA LEU A 17 -11.84 -1.04 15.40
C LEU A 17 -12.05 -2.15 14.35
N ILE A 18 -12.72 -3.24 14.73
CA ILE A 18 -13.00 -4.37 13.82
C ILE A 18 -13.83 -3.91 12.62
N GLY A 19 -14.83 -3.05 12.85
CA GLY A 19 -15.66 -2.48 11.79
C GLY A 19 -14.84 -1.72 10.75
N ILE A 20 -13.92 -0.85 11.19
CA ILE A 20 -13.06 -0.09 10.27
C ILE A 20 -12.05 -1.01 9.58
N ILE A 21 -11.44 -1.97 10.28
CA ILE A 21 -10.51 -2.91 9.65
C ILE A 21 -11.21 -3.67 8.51
N ALA A 22 -12.41 -4.21 8.76
CA ALA A 22 -13.17 -4.90 7.72
C ALA A 22 -13.53 -3.97 6.54
N PHE A 23 -13.85 -2.70 6.82
CA PHE A 23 -14.10 -1.69 5.79
C PHE A 23 -12.85 -1.40 4.95
N LEU A 24 -11.69 -1.17 5.59
CA LEU A 24 -10.42 -0.90 4.90
C LEU A 24 -9.96 -2.09 4.07
N VAL A 25 -10.07 -3.32 4.60
CA VAL A 25 -9.75 -4.55 3.86
C VAL A 25 -10.63 -4.66 2.62
N THR A 26 -11.92 -4.38 2.74
CA THR A 26 -12.83 -4.37 1.59
C THR A 26 -12.39 -3.36 0.53
N LEU A 27 -12.01 -2.14 0.94
CA LEU A 27 -11.52 -1.10 0.03
C LEU A 27 -10.17 -1.43 -0.61
N TRP A 28 -9.26 -2.08 0.11
CA TRP A 28 -7.98 -2.53 -0.45
C TRP A 28 -8.19 -3.61 -1.51
N THR A 29 -9.13 -4.52 -1.32
CA THR A 29 -9.38 -5.63 -2.24
C THR A 29 -10.22 -5.22 -3.46
N ASN A 30 -11.17 -4.29 -3.31
CA ASN A 30 -12.14 -3.98 -4.37
C ASN A 30 -11.65 -2.98 -5.43
N LYS A 31 -10.43 -2.42 -5.30
CA LYS A 31 -9.85 -1.42 -6.21
C LYS A 31 -10.74 -0.18 -6.48
N GLY A 32 -11.73 0.09 -5.63
CA GLY A 32 -12.68 1.20 -5.83
C GLY A 32 -12.03 2.57 -5.62
N LEU A 33 -10.97 2.63 -4.84
CA LEU A 33 -10.15 3.82 -4.61
C LEU A 33 -8.66 3.46 -4.80
N PRO A 34 -7.80 4.44 -5.17
CA PRO A 34 -6.37 4.21 -5.23
C PRO A 34 -5.84 3.69 -3.89
N LEU A 35 -4.97 2.68 -3.92
CA LEU A 35 -4.40 2.04 -2.72
C LEU A 35 -3.82 3.06 -1.72
N GLY A 36 -3.14 4.09 -2.21
CA GLY A 36 -2.59 5.16 -1.38
C GLY A 36 -3.66 5.96 -0.63
N VAL A 37 -4.80 6.26 -1.27
CA VAL A 37 -5.90 7.00 -0.64
C VAL A 37 -6.53 6.18 0.48
N VAL A 38 -6.79 4.87 0.22
CA VAL A 38 -7.36 3.97 1.23
C VAL A 38 -6.44 3.86 2.45
N SER A 39 -5.13 3.76 2.23
CA SER A 39 -4.14 3.67 3.30
C SER A 39 -4.02 4.95 4.15
N LEU A 40 -4.50 6.10 3.68
CA LEU A 40 -4.53 7.35 4.44
C LEU A 40 -5.83 7.56 5.24
N LEU A 41 -6.90 6.84 4.90
CA LEU A 41 -8.20 6.96 5.60
C LEU A 41 -8.13 6.76 7.13
N PRO A 42 -7.28 5.87 7.71
CA PRO A 42 -7.18 5.73 9.16
C PRO A 42 -6.85 7.03 9.90
N ILE A 43 -6.09 7.94 9.27
CA ILE A 43 -5.74 9.26 9.86
C ILE A 43 -6.98 10.05 10.25
N ILE A 44 -8.06 9.90 9.50
CA ILE A 44 -9.32 10.61 9.73
C ILE A 44 -10.29 9.72 10.52
N LEU A 45 -10.41 8.46 10.12
CA LEU A 45 -11.43 7.54 10.68
C LEU A 45 -11.16 7.16 12.14
N PHE A 46 -9.89 6.96 12.53
CA PHE A 46 -9.56 6.52 13.89
C PHE A 46 -9.80 7.61 14.94
N PRO A 47 -9.41 8.88 14.72
CA PRO A 47 -9.74 9.96 15.65
C PRO A 47 -11.23 10.29 15.65
N LEU A 48 -11.88 10.28 14.47
CA LEU A 48 -13.30 10.57 14.36
C LEU A 48 -14.18 9.60 15.16
N LEU A 49 -13.77 8.33 15.23
CA LEU A 49 -14.51 7.27 15.94
C LEU A 49 -13.98 7.03 17.38
N GLY A 50 -13.07 7.89 17.87
CA GLY A 50 -12.53 7.83 19.22
C GLY A 50 -11.74 6.56 19.51
N ILE A 51 -11.05 6.01 18.50
CA ILE A 51 -10.23 4.80 18.65
C ILE A 51 -8.81 5.15 19.09
N LEU A 52 -8.21 6.15 18.43
CA LEU A 52 -6.87 6.65 18.71
C LEU A 52 -6.83 8.16 18.47
N ASP A 53 -6.03 8.88 19.26
CA ASP A 53 -5.80 10.31 19.05
C ASP A 53 -5.09 10.59 17.73
N ALA A 54 -5.37 11.75 17.12
CA ALA A 54 -4.78 12.15 15.85
C ALA A 54 -3.26 12.05 15.84
N ASN A 55 -2.59 12.47 16.91
CA ASN A 55 -1.14 12.39 17.06
C ASN A 55 -0.62 10.94 17.08
N ALA A 56 -1.33 10.04 17.75
CA ALA A 56 -0.96 8.62 17.82
C ALA A 56 -1.11 7.93 16.46
N VAL A 57 -2.13 8.32 15.69
CA VAL A 57 -2.37 7.77 14.35
C VAL A 57 -1.33 8.29 13.36
N THR A 58 -1.10 9.61 13.31
CA THR A 58 -0.16 10.23 12.36
C THR A 58 1.30 9.84 12.62
N ALA A 59 1.67 9.53 13.86
CA ALA A 59 3.00 9.01 14.19
C ALA A 59 3.39 7.75 13.38
N ASN A 60 2.41 6.93 12.99
CA ASN A 60 2.67 5.75 12.17
C ASN A 60 2.99 6.07 10.70
N TYR A 61 2.62 7.27 10.21
CA TYR A 61 2.85 7.73 8.84
C TYR A 61 4.16 8.51 8.68
N SER A 62 4.80 8.91 9.78
CA SER A 62 6.05 9.67 9.79
C SER A 62 7.28 8.82 10.17
N LYS A 63 7.19 7.49 10.04
CA LYS A 63 8.32 6.60 10.35
C LYS A 63 9.46 6.79 9.34
N THR A 64 10.69 6.80 9.84
CA THR A 64 11.92 6.92 9.02
C THR A 64 11.95 5.91 7.86
N THR A 65 11.42 4.70 8.07
CA THR A 65 11.31 3.68 7.03
C THR A 65 10.54 4.17 5.80
N ILE A 66 9.46 4.94 5.97
CA ILE A 66 8.66 5.48 4.86
C ILE A 66 9.51 6.47 4.06
N PHE A 67 10.20 7.39 4.74
CA PHE A 67 11.09 8.36 4.10
C PHE A 67 12.28 7.70 3.42
N LEU A 68 12.83 6.62 3.99
CA LEU A 68 13.90 5.83 3.39
C LEU A 68 13.46 5.21 2.06
N PHE A 69 12.26 4.61 2.00
CA PHE A 69 11.71 4.08 0.76
C PHE A 69 11.45 5.18 -0.27
N ILE A 70 10.86 6.31 0.15
CA ILE A 70 10.65 7.46 -0.74
C ILE A 70 11.99 7.96 -1.30
N GLY A 71 13.00 8.13 -0.45
CA GLY A 71 14.35 8.53 -0.87
C GLY A 71 14.97 7.54 -1.85
N GLY A 72 14.86 6.23 -1.58
CA GLY A 72 15.34 5.18 -2.48
C GLY A 72 14.67 5.22 -3.86
N PHE A 73 13.35 5.42 -3.92
CA PHE A 73 12.63 5.54 -5.18
C PHE A 73 13.00 6.83 -5.94
N LEU A 74 13.17 7.95 -5.24
CA LEU A 74 13.62 9.20 -5.85
C LEU A 74 15.02 9.06 -6.45
N LEU A 75 15.94 8.37 -5.76
CA LEU A 75 17.29 8.09 -6.28
C LEU A 75 17.24 7.23 -7.54
N ALA A 76 16.37 6.22 -7.60
CA ALA A 76 16.20 5.38 -8.79
C ALA A 76 15.69 6.20 -10.00
N ILE A 77 14.77 7.13 -9.77
CA ILE A 77 14.22 8.02 -10.81
C ILE A 77 15.26 9.05 -11.28
N ALA A 78 16.12 9.54 -10.38
CA ALA A 78 17.11 10.58 -10.69
C ALA A 78 18.33 10.07 -11.48
N THR A 79 18.35 8.80 -11.89
CA THR A 79 19.49 8.22 -12.61
C THR A 79 19.73 8.93 -13.96
N PRO A 80 21.01 9.14 -14.37
CA PRO A 80 21.34 9.87 -15.60
C PRO A 80 20.64 9.35 -16.87
N PRO A 81 20.49 8.03 -17.09
CA PRO A 81 19.75 7.53 -18.25
C PRO A 81 18.29 7.97 -18.27
N ASN A 82 17.62 8.01 -17.11
CA ASN A 82 16.21 8.42 -17.01
C ASN A 82 16.05 9.93 -17.23
N ALA A 83 16.97 10.75 -16.71
CA ALA A 83 16.99 12.20 -16.92
C ALA A 83 17.24 12.58 -18.40
N ILE A 84 18.13 11.85 -19.09
CA ILE A 84 18.38 12.04 -20.53
C ILE A 84 17.14 11.62 -21.35
N ALA A 85 16.51 10.50 -21.01
CA ALA A 85 15.30 10.04 -21.70
C ALA A 85 14.15 11.05 -21.58
N MET A 86 13.94 11.63 -20.39
CA MET A 86 12.87 12.62 -20.15
C MET A 86 13.14 13.99 -20.81
N SER A 87 14.40 14.43 -20.89
CA SER A 87 14.74 15.75 -21.45
C SER A 87 14.85 15.79 -22.98
N THR A 88 15.18 14.66 -23.61
CA THR A 88 15.47 14.64 -25.05
C THR A 88 14.24 14.67 -25.96
N SER A 89 13.03 14.47 -25.45
CA SER A 89 11.77 14.33 -26.24
C SER A 89 11.86 13.32 -27.40
N ARG A 90 12.91 12.50 -27.45
CA ARG A 90 13.19 11.50 -28.50
C ARG A 90 12.75 10.10 -28.10
N VAL A 91 12.55 9.87 -26.81
CA VAL A 91 12.11 8.59 -26.27
C VAL A 91 10.64 8.72 -25.91
N GLU A 92 9.80 8.16 -26.77
CA GLU A 92 8.36 8.04 -26.53
C GLU A 92 8.12 7.14 -25.31
N THR A 93 7.22 7.53 -24.41
CA THR A 93 6.86 6.73 -23.22
C THR A 93 6.44 5.31 -23.59
N SER A 94 5.85 5.12 -24.77
CA SER A 94 5.49 3.82 -25.34
C SER A 94 6.69 2.88 -25.52
N GLN A 95 7.84 3.40 -25.96
CA GLN A 95 9.06 2.60 -26.16
C GLN A 95 9.67 2.16 -24.82
N MET A 96 9.59 3.02 -23.80
CA MET A 96 10.02 2.67 -22.45
C MET A 96 9.15 1.57 -21.84
N ILE A 97 7.83 1.63 -22.06
CA ILE A 97 6.88 0.61 -21.60
C ILE A 97 7.18 -0.75 -22.22
N GLN A 98 7.47 -0.82 -23.52
CA GLN A 98 7.79 -2.08 -24.20
C GLN A 98 9.04 -2.77 -23.62
N ARG A 99 10.08 -2.00 -23.29
CA ARG A 99 11.29 -2.54 -22.65
C ARG A 99 11.04 -2.95 -21.20
N GLY A 100 10.24 -2.16 -20.46
CA GLY A 100 9.85 -2.46 -19.09
C GLY A 100 8.90 -3.65 -18.95
N PHE A 101 8.13 -3.96 -19.99
CA PHE A 101 7.16 -5.05 -19.99
C PHE A 101 7.79 -6.41 -19.67
N PHE A 102 8.90 -6.76 -20.32
CA PHE A 102 9.58 -8.04 -20.08
C PHE A 102 10.10 -8.16 -18.64
N LEU A 103 10.69 -7.09 -18.11
CA LEU A 103 11.16 -7.04 -16.73
C LEU A 103 9.99 -7.16 -15.74
N ASN A 104 8.86 -6.54 -16.05
CA ASN A 104 7.65 -6.64 -15.23
C ASN A 104 7.13 -8.08 -15.17
N ILE A 105 7.03 -8.77 -16.31
CA ILE A 105 6.58 -10.17 -16.37
C ILE A 105 7.52 -11.09 -15.58
N LEU A 106 8.84 -10.95 -15.76
CA LEU A 106 9.82 -11.70 -14.98
C LEU A 106 9.68 -11.45 -13.47
N GLY A 107 9.47 -10.18 -13.09
CA GLY A 107 9.21 -9.80 -11.70
C GLY A 107 7.96 -10.47 -11.13
N ILE A 108 6.85 -10.45 -11.86
CA ILE A 108 5.60 -11.11 -11.44
C ILE A 108 5.80 -12.62 -11.26
N LEU A 109 6.45 -13.28 -12.22
CA LEU A 109 6.72 -14.72 -12.14
C LEU A 109 7.61 -15.06 -10.93
N PHE A 110 8.65 -14.27 -10.71
CA PHE A 110 9.54 -14.43 -9.57
C PHE A 110 8.81 -14.24 -8.24
N THR A 111 8.03 -13.16 -8.11
CA THR A 111 7.21 -12.90 -6.92
C THR A 111 6.19 -14.00 -6.69
N TYR A 112 5.53 -14.50 -7.73
CA TYR A 112 4.59 -15.60 -7.65
C TYR A 112 5.25 -16.90 -7.16
N PHE A 113 6.41 -17.25 -7.72
CA PHE A 113 7.16 -18.45 -7.33
C PHE A 113 7.64 -18.37 -5.88
N MET A 114 8.20 -17.22 -5.48
CA MET A 114 8.58 -16.97 -4.08
C MET A 114 7.38 -17.09 -3.15
N ALA A 115 6.24 -16.47 -3.49
CA ALA A 115 5.03 -16.55 -2.68
C ALA A 115 4.58 -18.00 -2.48
N MET A 116 4.58 -18.83 -3.54
CA MET A 116 4.22 -20.24 -3.43
C MET A 116 5.20 -21.04 -2.55
N TYR A 117 6.49 -20.79 -2.70
CA TYR A 117 7.52 -21.44 -1.88
C TYR A 117 7.37 -21.08 -0.39
N TYR A 118 7.30 -19.78 -0.06
CA TYR A 118 7.16 -19.31 1.32
C TYR A 118 5.82 -19.72 1.95
N TRP A 119 4.72 -19.66 1.19
CA TRP A 119 3.40 -20.08 1.68
C TRP A 119 3.35 -21.57 2.01
N SER A 120 4.03 -22.41 1.21
CA SER A 120 4.12 -23.85 1.47
C SER A 120 4.91 -24.19 2.74
N TRP A 121 5.84 -23.32 3.13
CA TRP A 121 6.62 -23.44 4.36
C TRP A 121 5.85 -22.94 5.58
N PHE A 122 5.01 -21.92 5.44
CA PHE A 122 4.22 -21.35 6.53
C PHE A 122 3.04 -22.24 6.98
N LEU A 123 2.55 -23.11 6.08
CA LEU A 123 1.45 -24.04 6.35
C LEU A 123 1.88 -25.43 6.85
N LYS A 124 3.18 -25.66 7.03
CA LYS A 124 3.74 -26.86 7.67
C LYS A 124 4.17 -26.53 9.10
#